data_AF-A0A926THN3-F1
#
_entry.id   AF-A0A926THN3-F1
#
_cell.length_a   1.000
_cell.length_b   1.000
_cell.length_c   1.000
_cell.angle_alpha   90.00
_cell.angle_beta   90.00
_cell.angle_gamma   90.00
#
_symmetry.space_group_name_H-M   'P 1'
#
loop_
_entity.id
_entity.type
_entity.pdbx_description
1 polymer ?
#
loop_
_entity_poly.entity_id
_entity_poly.type
_entity_poly.pdbx_seq_one_letter_code
_entity_poly.pdbx_strand_id
1 'polypeptide(L)'
;EPKATIGFAGRRVVEQTLHEKLPDGFQTAEYLLQHGFVDAIVPRTQLKKTLAQLIRLHQPVPTASPLPVSQLPTVRSFSAVRPD
;
A
#
# COMPACT_ATOMS: atom_id res chain seq x y z
N GLU A 1 -9.91 0.79 12.95
CA GLU A 1 -10.20 1.63 14.13
C GLU A 1 -9.87 0.84 15.40
N PRO A 2 -9.64 1.47 16.56
CA PRO A 2 -9.27 0.76 17.79
C PRO A 2 -10.26 -0.35 18.13
N LYS A 3 -9.76 -1.52 18.55
CA LYS A 3 -10.53 -2.71 18.96
C LYS A 3 -11.46 -3.29 17.89
N ALA A 4 -11.28 -2.93 16.62
CA ALA A 4 -12.07 -3.51 15.55
C ALA A 4 -11.77 -5.00 15.41
N THR A 5 -12.80 -5.83 15.24
CA THR A 5 -12.65 -7.26 14.95
C THR A 5 -12.59 -7.48 13.45
N ILE A 6 -11.54 -8.13 12.98
CA ILE A 6 -11.24 -8.37 11.56
C ILE A 6 -10.87 -9.84 11.42
N GLY A 7 -11.60 -10.56 10.57
CA GLY A 7 -11.32 -11.97 10.30
C GLY A 7 -12.18 -12.51 9.17
N PHE A 8 -11.65 -13.50 8.46
CA PHE A 8 -12.39 -14.20 7.41
C PHE A 8 -13.45 -15.16 7.97
N ALA A 9 -13.09 -15.92 9.02
CA ALA A 9 -13.98 -16.82 9.74
C ALA A 9 -14.12 -16.39 11.20
N GLY A 10 -15.29 -16.64 11.80
CA GLY A 10 -15.51 -16.32 13.21
C GLY A 10 -14.62 -17.17 14.14
N ARG A 11 -14.23 -16.59 15.29
CA ARG A 11 -13.36 -17.22 16.30
C ARG A 11 -13.74 -18.68 16.61
N ARG A 12 -15.04 -18.94 16.84
CA ARG A 12 -15.56 -20.28 17.16
C ARG A 12 -15.26 -21.30 16.06
N VAL A 13 -15.44 -20.92 14.80
CA VAL A 13 -15.20 -21.82 13.66
C VAL A 13 -13.72 -22.19 13.61
N VAL A 14 -12.84 -21.21 13.78
CA VAL A 14 -11.38 -21.42 13.76
C VAL A 14 -10.93 -22.32 14.91
N GLU A 15 -11.40 -22.07 16.14
CA GLU A 15 -11.08 -22.91 17.31
C GLU A 15 -11.59 -24.35 17.13
N GLN A 16 -12.79 -24.53 16.55
CA GLN A 16 -13.34 -25.86 16.27
C GLN A 16 -12.56 -26.62 15.20
N THR A 17 -12.04 -25.93 14.17
CA THR A 17 -11.26 -26.55 13.10
C THR A 17 -9.83 -26.88 13.53
N LEU A 18 -9.19 -26.03 14.34
CA LEU A 18 -7.80 -26.22 14.79
C LEU A 18 -7.69 -27.04 16.09
N HIS A 19 -8.81 -27.21 16.82
CA HIS A 19 -8.83 -27.83 18.15
C HIS A 19 -7.91 -27.15 19.17
N GLU A 20 -7.65 -25.85 18.98
CA GLU A 20 -6.82 -25.02 19.84
C GLU A 20 -7.57 -23.76 20.29
N LYS A 21 -7.19 -23.22 21.45
CA LYS A 21 -7.69 -21.92 21.91
C LYS A 21 -6.90 -20.81 21.22
N LEU A 22 -7.62 -19.82 20.70
CA LEU A 22 -6.95 -18.68 20.07
C LEU A 22 -6.39 -17.72 21.14
N PRO A 23 -5.30 -16.99 20.84
CA PRO A 23 -4.78 -15.97 21.73
C PRO A 23 -5.81 -14.90 22.10
N ASP A 24 -5.56 -14.23 23.22
CA ASP A 24 -6.32 -13.03 23.58
C ASP A 24 -6.06 -11.93 22.55
N GLY A 25 -7.12 -11.21 22.19
CA GLY A 25 -7.04 -10.19 21.15
C GLY A 25 -6.85 -10.74 19.74
N PHE A 26 -6.84 -12.05 19.49
CA PHE A 26 -6.88 -12.59 18.13
C PHE A 26 -8.02 -11.93 17.33
N GLN A 27 -7.76 -11.59 16.07
CA GLN A 27 -8.64 -10.81 15.17
C GLN A 27 -8.85 -9.34 15.54
N THR A 28 -8.29 -8.82 16.64
CA THR A 28 -8.35 -7.37 16.90
C THR A 28 -7.43 -6.60 15.95
N ALA A 29 -7.77 -5.35 15.69
CA ALA A 29 -6.92 -4.44 14.93
C ALA A 29 -5.51 -4.35 15.52
N GLU A 30 -5.38 -4.37 16.85
CA GLU A 30 -4.11 -4.34 17.59
C GLU A 30 -3.27 -5.61 17.34
N TYR A 31 -3.89 -6.78 17.40
CA TYR A 31 -3.24 -8.04 17.08
C TYR A 31 -2.76 -8.05 15.63
N LEU A 32 -3.61 -7.62 14.70
CA LEU A 32 -3.26 -7.60 13.27
C LEU A 32 -2.19 -6.57 12.92
N LEU A 33 -2.14 -5.44 13.62
CA LEU A 33 -1.06 -4.46 13.51
C LEU A 33 0.28 -5.08 13.94
N GLN A 34 0.31 -5.80 15.07
CA GLN A 34 1.53 -6.48 15.54
C GLN A 34 2.04 -7.56 14.58
N HIS A 35 1.15 -8.16 13.78
CA HIS A 35 1.48 -9.23 12.83
C HIS A 35 1.64 -8.73 11.38
N GLY A 36 1.59 -7.42 11.14
CA GLY A 36 1.85 -6.82 9.82
C GLY A 36 0.68 -6.89 8.83
N PHE A 37 -0.54 -7.21 9.28
CA PHE A 37 -1.73 -7.22 8.43
C PHE A 37 -2.44 -5.86 8.36
N VAL A 38 -2.15 -4.96 9.30
CA VAL A 38 -2.71 -3.61 9.37
C VAL A 38 -1.55 -2.63 9.53
N ASP A 39 -1.49 -1.58 8.70
CA ASP A 39 -0.43 -0.57 8.77
C ASP A 39 -0.67 0.49 9.85
N ALA A 40 -1.94 0.81 10.14
CA ALA A 40 -2.29 1.85 11.09
C ALA A 40 -3.67 1.63 11.73
N ILE A 41 -3.76 1.92 13.03
CA ILE A 41 -5.03 1.99 13.77
C ILE A 41 -5.36 3.45 14.03
N VAL A 42 -6.35 3.97 13.30
CA VAL A 42 -6.74 5.37 13.37
C VAL A 42 -8.06 5.53 14.14
N PRO A 43 -8.14 6.39 15.18
CA PRO A 43 -9.39 6.72 15.83
C PRO A 43 -10.38 7.39 14.85
N ARG A 44 -11.68 7.12 15.01
CA ARG A 44 -12.74 7.61 14.12
C ARG A 44 -12.65 9.12 13.84
N THR A 45 -12.37 9.91 14.88
CA THR A 45 -12.25 11.38 14.82
C THR A 45 -11.11 11.87 13.94
N GLN A 46 -10.08 11.04 13.70
CA GLN A 46 -8.91 11.36 12.89
C GLN A 46 -8.96 10.74 11.48
N LEU A 47 -9.95 9.90 11.21
CA LEU A 47 -10.03 9.13 9.97
C LEU A 47 -10.10 10.03 8.73
N LYS A 48 -10.92 11.09 8.76
CA LYS A 48 -11.06 12.03 7.64
C LYS A 48 -9.73 12.69 7.27
N LYS A 49 -8.98 13.15 8.27
CA LYS A 49 -7.66 13.78 8.07
C LYS A 49 -6.65 12.79 7.48
N THR A 50 -6.60 11.59 8.03
CA THR A 50 -5.66 10.54 7.59
C THR A 50 -5.94 10.12 6.15
N LEU A 51 -7.21 9.86 5.81
CA LEU A 51 -7.60 9.52 4.44
C LEU A 51 -7.27 10.64 3.45
N ALA A 52 -7.52 11.91 3.81
CA ALA A 52 -7.17 13.04 2.95
C ALA A 52 -5.67 13.11 2.66
N GLN A 53 -4.82 12.83 3.65
CA GLN A 53 -3.36 12.79 3.48
C GLN A 53 -2.93 11.63 2.58
N LEU A 54 -3.47 10.42 2.80
CA LEU A 54 -3.14 9.25 1.99
C LEU A 54 -3.55 9.43 0.53
N ILE A 55 -4.77 9.92 0.29
CA ILE A 55 -5.24 10.17 -1.09
C ILE A 55 -4.35 11.20 -1.77
N ARG A 56 -4.00 12.30 -1.09
CA ARG A 56 -3.11 13.34 -1.65
C ARG A 56 -1.73 12.78 -1.99
N LEU A 57 -1.17 11.91 -1.14
CA LEU A 57 0.15 11.30 -1.34
C LEU A 57 0.17 10.35 -2.56
N HIS A 58 -0.93 9.65 -2.80
CA HIS A 58 -1.04 8.65 -3.88
C HIS A 58 -1.75 9.19 -5.13
N GLN A 59 -1.89 10.52 -5.27
CA GLN A 59 -2.38 11.07 -6.52
C GLN A 59 -1.42 10.73 -7.66
N PRO A 60 -1.93 10.29 -8.82
CA PRO A 60 -1.09 10.10 -9.99
C PRO A 60 -0.46 11.44 -10.34
N VAL A 61 0.86 11.45 -10.48
CA VAL A 61 1.55 12.60 -11.08
C VAL A 61 1.00 12.71 -12.50
N PRO A 62 0.57 13.91 -12.94
CA PRO A 62 0.24 14.11 -14.34
C PRO A 62 1.46 13.70 -15.16
N THR A 63 1.39 12.56 -15.85
CA THR A 63 2.39 12.18 -16.83
C THR A 63 2.39 13.30 -17.85
N ALA A 64 3.44 14.12 -17.84
CA ALA A 64 3.65 15.09 -18.90
C ALA A 64 3.55 14.31 -20.22
N SER A 65 2.67 14.79 -21.11
CA SER A 65 2.53 14.22 -22.44
C SER A 65 3.93 14.10 -23.05
N PRO A 66 4.32 12.96 -23.63
CA PRO A 66 5.64 12.82 -24.23
C PRO A 66 5.86 14.00 -25.17
N LEU A 67 6.95 14.74 -24.94
CA LEU A 67 7.28 15.89 -25.79
C LEU A 67 7.28 15.41 -27.25
N PRO A 68 6.65 16.16 -28.17
CA PRO A 68 6.61 15.75 -29.57
C PRO A 68 8.04 15.57 -30.08
N VAL A 69 8.27 14.50 -30.84
CA VAL A 69 9.59 14.10 -31.38
C VAL A 69 10.28 15.25 -32.14
N SER A 70 9.50 16.23 -32.63
CA SER A 70 10.00 17.47 -33.24
C SER A 70 10.84 18.36 -32.32
N GLN A 71 10.80 18.15 -31.00
CA GLN A 71 11.54 18.92 -29.99
C GLN A 71 12.76 18.17 -29.43
N LEU A 72 13.01 16.94 -29.86
CA LEU A 72 14.21 16.21 -29.44
C LEU A 72 15.42 16.75 -30.23
N PRO A 73 16.53 17.13 -29.55
CA PRO A 73 17.74 17.53 -30.25
C PRO A 73 18.25 16.35 -31.07
N THR A 74 18.42 16.55 -32.39
CA THR A 74 19.01 15.56 -33.29
C THR A 74 20.37 15.14 -32.73
N VAL A 75 20.46 13.90 -32.23
CA VAL A 75 21.73 13.30 -31.84
C VAL A 75 22.61 13.30 -33.09
N ARG A 76 23.63 14.16 -33.10
CA ARG A 76 24.64 14.16 -34.17
C ARG A 76 25.22 12.76 -34.21
N SER A 77 25.10 12.11 -35.36
CA SER A 77 25.67 10.81 -35.63
C SER A 77 27.15 10.83 -35.24
N PHE A 78 27.53 10.03 -34.25
CA PHE A 78 28.94 9.77 -33.99
C PHE A 78 29.46 8.99 -35.19
N SER A 79 30.26 9.65 -36.02
CA SER A 79 31.04 9.00 -37.07
C SER A 79 31.94 7.97 -36.41
N ALA A 80 31.70 6.69 -36.69
CA ALA A 80 32.55 5.61 -36.24
C ALA A 80 33.93 5.74 -36.91
N VAL A 81 34.93 6.13 -36.14
CA VAL A 81 36.34 6.03 -36.53
C VAL A 81 36.65 4.54 -36.68
N ARG A 82 36.91 4.09 -37.92
CA ARG A 82 37.45 2.76 -38.19
C ARG A 82 38.94 2.74 -37.83
N PRO A 83 39.46 1.70 -37.17
CA PRO A 83 40.90 1.52 -37.03
C PRO A 83 41.48 0.90 -38.31
N ASP A 84 42.74 1.26 -38.60
CA ASP A 84 43.54 0.87 -39.77
C ASP A 84 43.81 -0.65 -39.88
#